data_AF-A0A974SSM6-F1
#
_entry.id   AF-A0A974SSM6-F1
#
_cell.length_a   1.000
_cell.length_b   1.000
_cell.length_c   1.000
_cell.angle_alpha   90.00
_cell.angle_beta   90.00
_cell.angle_gamma   90.00
#
_symmetry.space_group_name_H-M   'P 1'
#
loop_
_entity.id
_entity.type
_entity.pdbx_description
1 polymer ?
#
loop_
_entity_poly.entity_id
_entity_poly.type
_entity_poly.pdbx_seq_one_letter_code
_entity_poly.pdbx_strand_id
1 'polypeptide(L)' 'MAAPEAGRTYRIELCSGELRRWRCLGADARGAVWWRDLENGQEFNEDSLMYAWRIVGPLAGDAGPEAGG' A
#
# COMPACT_ATOMS: atom_id res chain seq x y z
N MET A 1 -12.60 3.14 -9.02
CA MET A 1 -11.91 2.91 -7.73
C MET A 1 -11.07 4.15 -7.45
N ALA A 2 -11.20 4.74 -6.26
CA ALA A 2 -10.34 5.85 -5.87
C ALA A 2 -8.89 5.38 -5.76
N ALA A 3 -7.93 6.23 -6.12
CA ALA A 3 -6.51 5.93 -5.92
C ALA A 3 -6.22 5.73 -4.42
N PRO A 4 -5.32 4.81 -4.06
CA PRO A 4 -4.91 4.62 -2.67
C PRO A 4 -4.28 5.90 -2.12
N GLU A 5 -4.66 6.27 -0.90
CA GLU A 5 -4.22 7.51 -0.25
C GLU A 5 -2.81 7.33 0.30
N ALA A 6 -1.91 8.26 -0.03
CA ALA A 6 -0.56 8.28 0.51
C ALA A 6 -0.60 8.38 2.04
N GLY A 7 0.25 7.62 2.71
CA GLY A 7 0.31 7.56 4.16
C GLY A 7 -0.70 6.61 4.80
N ARG A 8 -1.59 5.96 4.04
CA ARG A 8 -2.60 5.03 4.56
C ARG A 8 -2.23 3.57 4.33
N THR A 9 -2.56 2.72 5.30
CA THR A 9 -2.30 1.29 5.22
C THR A 9 -3.51 0.52 4.69
N TYR A 10 -3.25 -0.38 3.74
CA TYR A 10 -4.23 -1.22 3.08
C TYR A 10 -3.92 -2.70 3.30
N ARG A 11 -4.99 -3.48 3.36
CA ARG A 11 -4.91 -4.94 3.39
C ARG A 11 -4.86 -5.41 1.96
N ILE A 12 -3.81 -6.15 1.64
CA ILE A 12 -3.52 -6.64 0.31
C ILE A 12 -3.65 -8.15 0.30
N GLU A 13 -4.31 -8.69 -0.70
CA GLU A 13 -4.36 -10.12 -0.94
C GLU A 13 -3.52 -10.46 -2.17
N LEU A 14 -2.53 -11.31 -1.98
CA LEU A 14 -1.73 -11.86 -3.07
C LEU A 14 -2.52 -12.92 -3.81
N CYS A 15 -2.17 -13.19 -5.08
CA CYS A 15 -2.81 -14.25 -5.85
C CYS A 15 -2.70 -15.64 -5.20
N SER A 16 -1.73 -15.86 -4.30
CA SER A 16 -1.59 -17.08 -3.50
C SER A 16 -2.63 -17.21 -2.36
N GLY A 17 -3.46 -16.17 -2.12
CA GLY A 17 -4.40 -16.09 -1.00
C GLY A 17 -3.80 -15.53 0.29
N GLU A 18 -2.52 -15.16 0.27
CA GLU A 18 -1.84 -14.59 1.43
C GLU A 18 -2.23 -13.12 1.63
N LEU A 19 -2.56 -12.77 2.88
CA LEU A 19 -2.97 -11.43 3.26
C LEU A 19 -1.80 -10.66 3.86
N ARG A 20 -1.40 -9.59 3.19
CA ARG A 20 -0.31 -8.69 3.58
C ARG A 20 -0.85 -7.30 3.96
N ARG A 21 -0.01 -6.53 4.66
CA ARG A 21 -0.31 -5.15 5.09
C ARG A 21 0.67 -4.20 4.45
N TRP A 22 0.19 -3.42 3.50
CA TRP A 22 1.04 -2.49 2.75
C TRP A 22 0.60 -1.06 3.01
N ARG A 23 1.57 -0.20 3.30
CA ARG A 23 1.36 1.24 3.42
C ARG A 23 1.58 1.90 2.07
N CYS A 24 0.60 2.66 1.60
CA CYS A 24 0.75 3.47 0.41
C CYS A 24 1.70 4.63 0.73
N LEU A 25 2.77 4.78 -0.04
CA LEU A 25 3.70 5.91 0.07
C LEU A 25 3.30 7.06 -0.86
N GLY A 26 2.44 6.79 -1.84
CA GLY A 26 1.98 7.74 -2.86
C GLY A 26 2.52 7.43 -4.25
N ALA A 27 2.06 8.20 -5.24
CA ALA A 27 2.55 8.08 -6.61
C ALA A 27 3.87 8.84 -6.79
N ASP A 28 4.81 8.23 -7.51
CA ASP A 28 6.05 8.90 -7.93
C ASP A 28 5.79 9.89 -9.09
N ALA A 29 6.80 10.66 -9.49
CA ALA A 29 6.75 11.58 -10.63
C ALA A 29 6.31 10.90 -11.95
N ARG A 30 6.47 9.58 -12.06
CA ARG A 30 6.02 8.77 -13.20
C ARG A 30 4.57 8.27 -13.08
N GLY A 31 3.88 8.58 -11.99
CA GLY A 31 2.50 8.14 -11.71
C GLY A 31 2.37 6.74 -11.13
N ALA A 32 3.48 6.03 -10.90
CA ALA A 32 3.47 4.69 -10.30
C ALA A 32 3.26 4.79 -8.79
N VAL A 33 2.31 4.03 -8.23
CA VAL A 33 2.05 4.03 -6.79
C VAL A 33 3.10 3.16 -6.08
N TRP A 34 3.72 3.75 -5.05
CA TRP A 34 4.66 3.07 -4.18
C TRP A 34 3.97 2.54 -2.92
N TRP A 35 4.44 1.38 -2.51
CA TRP A 35 3.95 0.60 -1.40
C TRP A 35 5.12 0.17 -0.52
N ARG A 36 4.87 0.13 0.77
CA ARG A 36 5.81 -0.41 1.75
C ARG A 36 5.18 -1.58 2.48
N ASP A 37 5.79 -2.75 2.36
CA ASP A 37 5.39 -3.91 3.13
C ASP A 37 5.73 -3.69 4.61
N LEU A 38 4.73 -3.71 5.47
CA LEU A 38 4.94 -3.49 6.90
C LEU A 38 5.49 -4.72 7.62
N GLU A 39 5.56 -5.88 6.96
CA GLU A 39 6.02 -7.13 7.57
C GLU A 39 7.52 -7.30 7.43
N ASN A 40 8.07 -6.93 6.28
CA ASN A 40 9.51 -7.03 5.98
C ASN A 40 10.17 -5.65 5.80
N GLY A 41 9.38 -4.57 5.73
CA GLY A 41 9.87 -3.21 5.55
C GLY A 41 10.24 -2.86 4.10
N GLN A 42 10.04 -3.77 3.16
CA GLN A 42 10.44 -3.61 1.75
C GLN A 42 9.53 -2.63 1.01
N GLU A 43 10.14 -1.75 0.22
CA GLU A 43 9.44 -0.77 -0.60
C GLU A 43 9.45 -1.24 -2.07
N PHE A 44 8.30 -1.15 -2.72
CA PHE A 44 8.13 -1.57 -4.12
C PHE A 44 6.97 -0.79 -4.74
N ASN A 45 6.87 -0.85 -6.06
CA ASN A 45 5.77 -0.29 -6.83
C ASN A 45 5.11 -1.38 -7.66
N GLU A 46 4.04 -1.00 -8.38
CA GLU A 46 3.29 -1.90 -9.27
C GLU A 46 4.16 -2.56 -10.37
N ASP A 47 5.22 -1.89 -10.83
CA ASP A 47 6.11 -2.37 -11.90
C ASP A 47 7.15 -3.38 -11.40
N SER A 48 7.48 -3.32 -10.10
CA SER A 48 8.51 -4.16 -9.49
C SER A 48 7.99 -5.53 -9.00
N LEU A 49 6.67 -5.70 -8.91
CA LEU A 49 6.05 -6.92 -8.43
C LEU A 49 5.80 -7.90 -9.58
N MET A 50 6.47 -9.05 -9.54
CA MET A 50 6.28 -10.14 -10.52
C MET A 50 4.96 -10.93 -10.34
N TYR A 51 4.14 -10.59 -9.35
CA TYR A 51 2.92 -11.33 -9.00
C TYR A 51 1.71 -10.40 -8.87
N ALA A 52 0.54 -10.93 -9.25
CA ALA A 52 -0.73 -10.22 -9.11
C ALA A 52 -1.16 -10.11 -7.65
N TRP A 53 -1.71 -8.96 -7.30
CA TRP A 53 -2.21 -8.65 -5.97
C TRP A 53 -3.46 -7.76 -6.08
N ARG A 54 -4.26 -7.70 -5.02
CA ARG A 54 -5.44 -6.83 -4.96
C ARG A 54 -5.58 -6.15 -3.61
N ILE A 55 -6.07 -4.92 -3.62
CA ILE A 55 -6.46 -4.21 -2.40
C ILE A 55 -7.78 -4.78 -1.91
N VAL A 56 -7.77 -5.39 -0.73
CA VAL A 56 -8.98 -5.88 -0.05
C VAL A 56 -9.75 -4.73 0.58
N GLY A 57 -9.03 -3.76 1.16
CA GLY A 57 -9.60 -2.57 1.76
C GLY A 57 -8.63 -1.83 2.68
N PRO A 58 -8.98 -0.62 3.14
CA PRO A 58 -8.18 0.12 4.11
C PRO A 58 -8.20 -0.59 5.47
N LEU A 59 -7.06 -0.63 6.17
CA LEU A 59 -7.05 -0.99 7.58
C LEU A 59 -7.54 0.21 8.40
N ALA A 60 -8.67 0.04 9.08
CA ALA A 60 -9.16 1.01 10.05
C ALA A 60 -8.19 1.05 11.24
N GLY A 61 -7.26 2.00 11.25
CA GLY A 61 -6.26 2.14 12.32
C GLY A 61 -5.02 2.94 11.93
N ASP A 62 -4.74 3.09 10.63
CA ASP A 62 -3.62 3.91 10.14
C ASP A 62 -4.17 5.19 9.51
N ALA A 63 -4.82 6.02 10.32
CA ALA A 63 -4.85 7.45 10.02
C ALA A 63 -3.40 7.92 10.23
N GLY A 64 -2.73 8.37 9.16
CA GLY A 64 -1.42 9.01 9.28
C GLY A 64 -1.45 10.09 10.38
N PRO A 65 -0.29 10.37 11.01
CA PRO A 65 -0.26 11.17 12.23
C PRO A 65 -1.07 12.45 12.05
N GLU A 66 -1.92 12.72 13.03
CA GLU A 66 -2.63 13.97 13.21
C GLU A 66 -1.71 15.12 12.76
N ALA A 67 -2.10 15.85 11.71
CA ALA A 67 -1.52 17.15 11.41
C ALA A 67 -2.05 18.14 12.48
N GLY A 68 -1.56 17.97 13.71
CA GLY A 68 -1.59 18.97 14.76
C GLY A 68 -0.28 19.76 14.71
N GLY A 69 -0.39 21.03 14.34
CA GLY A 69 0.67 22.03 14.34
C GLY A 69 0.09 23.41 14.12
#